data_AF-A0AAU9UZB0-F1
#
_entry.id   AF-A0AAU9UZB0-F1
#
_cell.length_a   1.000
_cell.length_b   1.000
_cell.length_c   1.000
_cell.angle_alpha   90.00
_cell.angle_beta   90.00
_cell.angle_gamma   90.00
#
_symmetry.space_group_name_H-M   'P 1'
#
loop_
_entity.id
_entity.type
_entity.pdbx_description
1 polymer ?
#
loop_
_entity_poly.entity_id
_entity_poly.type
_entity_poly.pdbx_seq_one_letter_code
_entity_poly.pdbx_strand_id
1 'polypeptide(L)'
;MLSAAKVRIHGMQDENWVIKDKINQYRGLIKLYERDRKIHEGDLAKQKKRYCRDIRQLRKDITSKREELEVAVYGDKQFLRNAFQEHRRLQLTYMNSQADKVLESIHQENFNKRKQLDRIRYTKKRKMEEFRQIQLHSAELKDRLLYEVGGKLPAEKKEQAVANYVQRANIKKNAALAIKVMYKKILDILKKDSSYFTVVLEALKLDCRAQGKCLMGATEMGQLAMEYLDDRKFEFNKLEKEVKANMKERERTLKLVRREVAFLTDSFPNLIRKEEATNLDDLYEDADAVSQHSVHWELEEVMGICKRLQKATLVSSFEKILLRLKEQRYQTERLMTQLTLNSVKRDALIEDRKHAILMLDSLKNVGQERTAEYVQNKKRLRAELGVEEREEKNITQLLDEKGRLIIEMKTSLQQINQLLSNVGVPNVIRPLTCAPSALQYALDDMLQPVPELEADFDKLLLNARQKINLLIQAVSKMEVNDDVRANARLFYHNILARFMKDNYKEEAVAEGG
;
A
#
# COMPACT_ATOMS: atom_id res chain seq x y z
N MET A 1 -42.23 -68.61 97.42
CA MET A 1 -42.35 -69.72 98.39
C MET A 1 -42.95 -69.17 99.66
N LEU A 2 -44.05 -69.73 100.17
CA LEU A 2 -44.55 -69.38 101.51
C LEU A 2 -43.70 -70.13 102.55
N SER A 3 -42.94 -69.38 103.33
CA SER A 3 -42.40 -69.86 104.62
C SER A 3 -43.59 -70.13 105.55
N ALA A 4 -43.60 -71.32 106.17
CA ALA A 4 -44.60 -71.74 107.15
C ALA A 4 -44.79 -70.74 108.31
N ALA A 5 -43.87 -69.79 108.49
CA ALA A 5 -43.96 -68.74 109.50
C ALA A 5 -45.13 -67.76 109.31
N LYS A 6 -45.54 -67.45 108.07
CA LYS A 6 -46.65 -66.50 107.82
C LYS A 6 -48.04 -67.10 108.03
N VAL A 7 -48.15 -68.43 107.93
CA VAL A 7 -49.39 -69.17 108.21
C VAL A 7 -49.66 -69.21 109.72
N ARG A 8 -48.60 -69.17 110.53
CA ARG A 8 -48.67 -69.24 111.99
C ARG A 8 -49.07 -67.92 112.67
N ILE A 9 -49.03 -66.78 111.96
CA ILE A 9 -49.33 -65.44 112.49
C ILE A 9 -50.84 -65.14 112.44
N HIS A 10 -51.60 -65.82 111.60
CA HIS A 10 -53.07 -65.77 111.66
C HIS A 10 -53.55 -66.83 112.66
N GLY A 11 -53.57 -66.45 113.93
CA GLY A 11 -53.92 -67.30 115.07
C GLY A 11 -55.26 -68.00 114.89
N MET A 12 -55.20 -69.30 114.58
CA MET A 12 -56.32 -70.24 114.68
C MET A 12 -56.06 -71.17 115.89
N GLN A 13 -56.00 -70.58 117.08
CA GLN A 13 -55.69 -71.24 118.36
C GLN A 13 -56.94 -71.55 119.19
N ASP A 14 -58.09 -71.77 118.54
CA ASP A 14 -59.29 -72.22 119.24
C ASP A 14 -59.33 -73.76 119.24
N GLU A 15 -59.29 -74.37 120.43
CA GLU A 15 -59.24 -75.84 120.61
C GLU A 15 -60.56 -76.52 120.24
N ASN A 16 -61.67 -75.77 120.21
CA ASN A 16 -62.99 -76.26 119.84
C ASN A 16 -63.24 -76.31 118.32
N TRP A 17 -62.26 -75.92 117.50
CA TRP A 17 -62.40 -75.91 116.05
C TRP A 17 -62.08 -77.28 115.45
N VAL A 18 -63.11 -77.89 114.88
CA VAL A 18 -63.01 -79.15 114.14
C VAL A 18 -62.10 -78.94 112.92
N ILE A 19 -61.33 -79.97 112.55
CA ILE A 19 -60.38 -79.96 111.42
C ILE A 19 -61.03 -79.39 110.13
N LYS A 20 -62.33 -79.61 109.95
CA LYS A 20 -63.12 -79.14 108.81
C LYS A 20 -63.21 -77.60 108.73
N ASP A 21 -63.31 -76.91 109.87
CA ASP A 21 -63.37 -75.44 109.92
C ASP A 21 -62.01 -74.81 109.64
N LYS A 22 -60.93 -75.43 110.15
CA LYS A 22 -59.55 -75.05 109.80
C LYS A 22 -59.30 -75.18 108.30
N ILE A 23 -59.74 -76.27 107.67
CA ILE A 23 -59.65 -76.47 106.22
C ILE A 23 -60.44 -75.41 105.45
N ASN A 24 -61.65 -75.04 105.91
CA ASN A 24 -62.46 -74.03 105.23
C ASN A 24 -61.84 -72.64 105.29
N GLN A 25 -61.24 -72.24 106.41
CA GLN A 25 -60.53 -70.96 106.53
C GLN A 25 -59.23 -70.93 105.72
N TYR A 26 -58.44 -72.02 105.72
CA TYR A 26 -57.28 -72.10 104.84
C TYR A 26 -57.67 -72.03 103.36
N ARG A 27 -58.79 -72.66 102.97
CA ARG A 27 -59.36 -72.49 101.62
C ARG A 27 -59.79 -71.05 101.35
N GLY A 28 -60.38 -70.36 102.34
CA GLY A 28 -60.73 -68.95 102.23
C GLY A 28 -59.51 -68.04 102.04
N LEU A 29 -58.45 -68.26 102.83
CA LEU A 29 -57.19 -67.53 102.75
C LEU A 29 -56.48 -67.77 101.40
N ILE A 30 -56.43 -69.03 100.93
CA ILE A 30 -55.89 -69.39 99.61
C ILE A 30 -56.65 -68.66 98.50
N LYS A 31 -58.00 -68.66 98.55
CA LYS A 31 -58.83 -67.92 97.58
C LYS A 31 -58.57 -66.41 97.61
N LEU A 32 -58.32 -65.83 98.78
CA LEU A 32 -57.98 -64.41 98.92
C LEU A 32 -56.61 -64.10 98.29
N TYR A 33 -55.58 -64.91 98.59
CA TYR A 33 -54.25 -64.78 97.99
C TYR A 33 -54.26 -65.00 96.47
N GLU A 34 -55.06 -65.94 95.97
CA GLU A 34 -55.24 -66.13 94.52
C GLU A 34 -55.90 -64.91 93.87
N ARG A 35 -56.86 -64.27 94.55
CA ARG A 35 -57.47 -63.03 94.07
C ARG A 35 -56.47 -61.88 94.07
N ASP A 36 -55.73 -61.67 95.16
CA ASP A 36 -54.71 -60.62 95.26
C ASP A 36 -53.58 -60.84 94.25
N ARG A 37 -53.17 -62.09 94.03
CA ARG A 37 -52.21 -62.44 92.98
C ARG A 37 -52.73 -62.08 91.59
N LYS A 38 -54.00 -62.39 91.28
CA LYS A 38 -54.62 -62.00 90.00
C LYS A 38 -54.71 -60.49 89.83
N ILE A 39 -55.02 -59.74 90.90
CA ILE A 39 -55.04 -58.27 90.87
C ILE A 39 -53.62 -57.74 90.61
N HIS A 40 -52.63 -58.24 91.33
CA HIS A 40 -51.24 -57.81 91.19
C HIS A 40 -50.66 -58.14 89.80
N GLU A 41 -50.94 -59.32 89.25
CA GLU A 41 -50.59 -59.69 87.87
C GLU A 41 -51.29 -58.78 86.86
N GLY A 42 -52.57 -58.44 87.10
CA GLY A 42 -53.34 -57.50 86.29
C GLY A 42 -52.74 -56.08 86.28
N ASP A 43 -52.33 -55.56 87.43
CA ASP A 43 -51.72 -54.25 87.55
C ASP A 43 -50.31 -54.20 86.95
N LEU A 44 -49.53 -55.27 87.12
CA LEU A 44 -48.22 -55.40 86.46
C LEU A 44 -48.37 -55.45 84.93
N ALA A 45 -49.40 -56.13 84.43
CA ALA A 45 -49.74 -56.13 82.99
C ALA A 45 -50.18 -54.74 82.49
N LYS A 46 -50.96 -53.99 83.27
CA LYS A 46 -51.33 -52.60 82.96
C LYS A 46 -50.10 -51.69 82.93
N GLN A 47 -49.19 -51.80 83.90
CA GLN A 47 -47.95 -51.04 83.95
C GLN A 47 -47.06 -51.35 82.75
N LYS A 48 -46.86 -52.64 82.41
CA LYS A 48 -46.13 -53.05 81.19
C LYS A 48 -46.76 -52.44 79.94
N LYS A 49 -48.08 -52.46 79.80
CA LYS A 49 -48.78 -51.83 78.67
C LYS A 49 -48.56 -50.31 78.62
N ARG A 50 -48.53 -49.61 79.76
CA ARG A 50 -48.22 -48.17 79.82
C ARG A 50 -46.78 -47.91 79.37
N TYR A 51 -45.79 -48.57 79.97
CA TYR A 51 -44.39 -48.40 79.57
C TYR A 51 -44.13 -48.74 78.10
N CYS A 52 -44.78 -49.77 77.54
CA CYS A 52 -44.67 -50.04 76.11
C CYS A 52 -45.21 -48.91 75.23
N ARG A 53 -46.29 -48.21 75.65
CA ARG A 53 -46.80 -47.04 74.92
C ARG A 53 -45.83 -45.87 75.06
N ASP A 54 -45.33 -45.62 76.26
CA ASP A 54 -44.40 -44.52 76.52
C ASP A 54 -43.09 -44.70 75.74
N ILE A 55 -42.55 -45.93 75.68
CA ILE A 55 -41.37 -46.24 74.86
C ILE A 55 -41.64 -46.01 73.37
N ARG A 56 -42.84 -46.37 72.86
CA ARG A 56 -43.20 -46.09 71.46
C ARG A 56 -43.31 -44.60 71.19
N GLN A 57 -43.90 -43.84 72.12
CA GLN A 57 -44.01 -42.39 72.02
C GLN A 57 -42.63 -41.74 72.03
N LEU A 58 -41.77 -42.09 72.98
CA LEU A 58 -40.39 -41.59 73.05
C LEU A 58 -39.59 -41.92 71.80
N ARG A 59 -39.76 -43.11 71.21
CA ARG A 59 -39.12 -43.44 69.92
C ARG A 59 -39.61 -42.53 68.80
N LYS A 60 -40.92 -42.27 68.73
CA LYS A 60 -41.52 -41.36 67.74
C LYS A 60 -41.02 -39.92 67.92
N ASP A 61 -40.90 -39.47 69.17
CA ASP A 61 -40.41 -38.14 69.49
C ASP A 61 -38.92 -38.02 69.15
N ILE A 62 -38.10 -39.04 69.44
CA ILE A 62 -36.69 -39.07 69.04
C ILE A 62 -36.54 -39.02 67.52
N THR A 63 -37.36 -39.74 66.75
CA THR A 63 -37.31 -39.67 65.29
C THR A 63 -37.72 -38.29 64.77
N SER A 64 -38.80 -37.71 65.30
CA SER A 64 -39.26 -36.37 64.93
C SER A 64 -38.20 -35.31 65.25
N LYS A 65 -37.59 -35.38 66.44
CA LYS A 65 -36.55 -34.43 66.86
C LYS A 65 -35.25 -34.60 66.08
N ARG A 66 -34.92 -35.81 65.61
CA ARG A 66 -33.80 -36.02 64.69
C ARG A 66 -34.07 -35.40 63.33
N GLU A 67 -35.27 -35.54 62.79
CA GLU A 67 -35.67 -34.90 61.53
C GLU A 67 -35.63 -33.36 61.64
N GLU A 68 -36.17 -32.80 62.73
CA GLU A 68 -36.09 -31.35 63.01
C GLU A 68 -34.64 -30.86 63.13
N LEU A 69 -33.77 -31.63 63.81
CA LEU A 69 -32.35 -31.30 63.94
C LEU A 69 -31.62 -31.37 62.60
N GLU A 70 -31.92 -32.36 61.75
CA GLU A 70 -31.33 -32.45 60.41
C GLU A 70 -31.68 -31.24 59.55
N VAL A 71 -32.92 -30.75 59.62
CA VAL A 71 -33.34 -29.53 58.93
C VAL A 71 -32.63 -28.30 59.50
N ALA A 72 -32.44 -28.22 60.82
CA ALA A 72 -31.74 -27.09 61.45
C ALA A 72 -30.24 -27.04 61.11
N VAL A 73 -29.55 -28.18 61.01
CA VAL A 73 -28.10 -28.25 60.78
C VAL A 73 -27.73 -28.11 59.31
N TYR A 74 -28.53 -28.71 58.41
CA TYR A 74 -28.22 -28.78 56.98
C TYR A 74 -29.13 -27.92 56.11
N GLY A 75 -30.16 -27.29 56.69
CA GLY A 75 -31.20 -26.59 55.94
C GLY A 75 -32.22 -27.53 55.31
N ASP A 76 -33.18 -26.97 54.58
CA ASP A 76 -34.16 -27.76 53.86
C ASP A 76 -33.52 -28.45 52.64
N LYS A 77 -33.24 -29.75 52.77
CA LYS A 77 -32.68 -30.58 51.69
C LYS A 77 -33.62 -30.67 50.48
N GLN A 78 -34.93 -30.48 50.69
CA GLN A 78 -35.91 -30.52 49.62
C GLN A 78 -35.82 -29.27 48.74
N PHE A 79 -35.48 -28.11 49.32
CA PHE A 79 -35.26 -26.88 48.59
C PHE A 79 -34.14 -27.01 47.55
N LEU A 80 -32.97 -27.56 47.92
CA LEU A 80 -31.87 -27.77 46.99
C LEU A 80 -32.20 -28.83 45.92
N ARG A 81 -32.97 -29.86 46.28
CA ARG A 81 -33.45 -30.86 45.30
C ARG A 81 -34.35 -30.26 44.25
N ASN A 82 -35.24 -29.34 44.64
CA ASN A 82 -36.13 -28.63 43.73
C ASN A 82 -35.37 -27.60 42.89
N ALA A 83 -34.43 -26.86 43.49
CA ALA A 83 -33.62 -25.86 42.78
C ALA A 83 -32.74 -26.46 41.68
N PHE A 84 -32.24 -27.69 41.85
CA PHE A 84 -31.43 -28.41 40.85
C PHE A 84 -32.22 -29.47 40.07
N GLN A 85 -33.55 -29.37 40.00
CA GLN A 85 -34.40 -30.39 39.35
C GLN A 85 -34.02 -30.63 37.88
N GLU A 86 -33.64 -29.58 37.15
CA GLU A 86 -33.20 -29.65 35.74
C GLU A 86 -31.74 -30.07 35.58
N HIS A 87 -30.95 -30.07 36.67
CA HIS A 87 -29.52 -30.26 36.63
C HIS A 87 -29.09 -31.42 37.54
N ARG A 88 -29.36 -32.63 37.06
CA ARG A 88 -29.11 -33.89 37.79
C ARG A 88 -27.69 -34.00 38.36
N ARG A 89 -26.68 -33.52 37.63
CA ARG A 89 -25.28 -33.55 38.09
C ARG A 89 -25.07 -32.64 39.30
N LEU A 90 -25.55 -31.40 39.26
CA LEU A 90 -25.44 -30.44 40.38
C LEU A 90 -26.24 -30.94 41.58
N GLN A 91 -27.42 -31.51 41.32
CA GLN A 91 -28.25 -32.12 42.36
C GLN A 91 -27.51 -33.23 43.11
N LEU A 92 -26.82 -34.14 42.40
CA LEU A 92 -26.05 -35.22 43.02
C LEU A 92 -24.82 -34.70 43.77
N THR A 93 -24.12 -33.71 43.24
CA THR A 93 -22.91 -33.15 43.86
C THR A 93 -23.19 -32.39 45.16
N TYR A 94 -24.34 -31.72 45.25
CA TYR A 94 -24.65 -30.79 46.35
C TYR A 94 -25.78 -31.24 47.29
N MET A 95 -26.30 -32.46 47.12
CA MET A 95 -27.47 -32.99 47.85
C MET A 95 -27.35 -32.95 49.38
N ASN A 96 -26.13 -33.05 49.92
CA ASN A 96 -25.85 -33.12 51.35
C ASN A 96 -25.02 -31.91 51.85
N SER A 97 -24.91 -30.86 51.04
CA SER A 97 -24.12 -29.66 51.35
C SER A 97 -25.02 -28.52 51.81
N GLN A 98 -24.50 -27.65 52.68
CA GLN A 98 -25.21 -26.44 53.12
C GLN A 98 -25.35 -25.45 51.96
N ALA A 99 -26.51 -24.77 51.86
CA ALA A 99 -26.85 -23.88 50.76
C ALA A 99 -25.79 -22.80 50.49
N ASP A 100 -25.20 -22.20 51.52
CA ASP A 100 -24.17 -21.15 51.35
C ASP A 100 -22.90 -21.68 50.67
N LYS A 101 -22.47 -22.90 51.04
CA LYS A 101 -21.31 -23.56 50.43
C LYS A 101 -21.59 -23.98 48.99
N VAL A 102 -22.83 -24.36 48.69
CA VAL A 102 -23.27 -24.68 47.33
C VAL A 102 -23.21 -23.42 46.46
N LEU A 103 -23.72 -22.30 46.98
CA LEU A 103 -23.71 -21.01 46.29
C LEU A 103 -22.28 -20.54 45.99
N GLU A 104 -21.39 -20.60 46.98
CA GLU A 104 -19.98 -20.25 46.82
C GLU A 104 -19.28 -21.15 45.79
N SER A 105 -19.54 -22.45 45.83
CA SER A 105 -18.99 -23.42 44.88
C SER A 105 -19.47 -23.15 43.44
N ILE A 106 -20.75 -22.83 43.26
CA ILE A 106 -21.32 -22.46 41.96
C ILE A 106 -20.75 -21.14 41.46
N HIS A 107 -20.60 -20.13 42.32
CA HIS A 107 -19.96 -18.88 41.93
C HIS A 107 -18.51 -19.08 41.51
N GLN A 108 -17.76 -19.92 42.23
CA GLN A 108 -16.38 -20.26 41.89
C GLN A 108 -16.29 -21.03 40.57
N GLU A 109 -17.19 -21.99 40.34
CA GLU A 109 -17.25 -22.72 39.07
C GLU A 109 -17.61 -21.78 37.89
N ASN A 110 -18.58 -20.88 38.09
CA ASN A 110 -18.96 -19.89 37.10
C ASN A 110 -17.82 -18.91 36.80
N PHE A 111 -17.09 -18.46 37.81
CA PHE A 111 -15.90 -17.63 37.64
C PHE A 111 -14.82 -18.36 36.83
N ASN A 112 -14.56 -19.63 37.14
CA ASN A 112 -13.61 -20.46 36.39
C ASN A 112 -14.04 -20.66 34.92
N LYS A 113 -15.32 -20.97 34.68
CA LYS A 113 -15.88 -21.08 33.33
C LYS A 113 -15.78 -19.75 32.57
N ARG A 114 -16.04 -18.63 33.24
CA ARG A 114 -15.90 -17.29 32.65
C ARG A 114 -14.47 -16.98 32.26
N LYS A 115 -13.51 -17.25 33.15
CA LYS A 115 -12.07 -17.11 32.90
C LYS A 115 -11.61 -17.97 31.72
N GLN A 116 -12.10 -19.21 31.62
CA GLN A 116 -11.81 -20.09 30.48
C GLN A 116 -12.40 -19.53 29.17
N LEU A 117 -13.64 -19.06 29.21
CA LEU A 117 -14.30 -18.43 28.06
C LEU A 117 -13.54 -17.18 27.59
N ASP A 118 -13.08 -16.33 28.50
CA ASP A 118 -12.30 -15.14 28.16
C ASP A 118 -10.93 -15.52 27.55
N ARG A 119 -10.28 -16.57 28.07
CA ARG A 119 -9.05 -17.13 27.47
C ARG A 119 -9.31 -17.61 26.03
N ILE A 120 -10.38 -18.36 25.79
CA ILE A 120 -10.75 -18.85 24.47
C ILE A 120 -11.06 -17.67 23.52
N ARG A 121 -11.81 -16.66 23.98
CA ARG A 121 -12.11 -15.46 23.20
C ARG A 121 -10.83 -14.71 22.81
N TYR A 122 -9.89 -14.57 23.73
CA TYR A 122 -8.58 -13.97 23.45
C TYR A 122 -7.80 -14.77 22.40
N THR A 123 -7.71 -16.09 22.55
CA THR A 123 -7.04 -16.96 21.57
C THR A 123 -7.71 -16.87 20.20
N LYS A 124 -9.04 -16.88 20.14
CA LYS A 124 -9.80 -16.69 18.89
C LYS A 124 -9.48 -15.35 18.23
N LYS A 125 -9.49 -14.25 19.01
CA LYS A 125 -9.17 -12.91 18.51
C LYS A 125 -7.75 -12.87 17.95
N ARG A 126 -6.77 -13.42 18.67
CA ARG A 126 -5.38 -13.49 18.22
C ARG A 126 -5.23 -14.29 16.92
N LYS A 127 -5.86 -15.46 16.83
CA LYS A 127 -5.84 -16.31 15.63
C LYS A 127 -6.53 -15.65 14.43
N MET A 128 -7.60 -14.90 14.66
CA MET A 128 -8.28 -14.15 13.61
C MET A 128 -7.38 -13.02 13.06
N GLU A 129 -6.63 -12.35 13.93
CA GLU A 129 -5.67 -11.33 13.52
C GLU A 129 -4.49 -11.93 12.74
N GLU A 130 -3.92 -13.04 13.24
CA GLU A 130 -2.90 -13.83 12.52
C GLU A 130 -3.40 -14.23 11.11
N PHE A 131 -4.65 -14.71 11.01
CA PHE A 131 -5.26 -15.07 9.74
C PHE A 131 -5.42 -13.88 8.78
N ARG A 132 -5.86 -12.71 9.28
CA ARG A 132 -5.97 -11.49 8.48
C ARG A 132 -4.61 -11.04 7.95
N GLN A 133 -3.57 -11.09 8.78
CA GLN A 133 -2.22 -10.74 8.35
C GLN A 133 -1.71 -11.68 7.26
N ILE A 134 -1.95 -12.98 7.39
CA ILE A 134 -1.58 -13.97 6.36
C ILE A 134 -2.35 -13.73 5.06
N GLN A 135 -3.65 -13.40 5.14
CA GLN A 135 -4.43 -13.07 3.95
C GLN A 135 -3.92 -11.81 3.24
N LEU A 136 -3.61 -10.75 3.99
CA LEU A 136 -3.01 -9.53 3.42
C LEU A 136 -1.69 -9.85 2.74
N HIS A 137 -0.81 -10.62 3.40
CA HIS A 137 0.47 -10.99 2.82
C HIS A 137 0.31 -11.86 1.56
N SER A 138 -0.67 -12.78 1.55
CA SER A 138 -0.99 -13.56 0.35
C SER A 138 -1.51 -12.70 -0.80
N ALA A 139 -2.33 -11.68 -0.52
CA ALA A 139 -2.80 -10.73 -1.51
C ALA A 139 -1.66 -9.90 -2.09
N GLU A 140 -0.78 -9.37 -1.23
CA GLU A 140 0.43 -8.65 -1.65
C GLU A 140 1.33 -9.50 -2.54
N LEU A 141 1.56 -10.78 -2.18
CA LEU A 141 2.36 -11.69 -3.00
C LEU A 141 1.73 -11.96 -4.35
N LYS A 142 0.39 -12.11 -4.40
CA LYS A 142 -0.34 -12.26 -5.67
C LYS A 142 -0.23 -11.01 -6.54
N ASP A 143 -0.35 -9.82 -5.95
CA ASP A 143 -0.18 -8.55 -6.67
C ASP A 143 1.25 -8.41 -7.20
N ARG A 144 2.27 -8.70 -6.39
CA ARG A 144 3.67 -8.70 -6.87
C ARG A 144 3.87 -9.68 -8.02
N LEU A 145 3.30 -10.88 -7.95
CA LEU A 145 3.41 -11.85 -9.03
C LEU A 145 2.69 -11.33 -10.31
N LEU A 146 1.56 -10.67 -10.17
CA LEU A 146 0.79 -10.13 -11.29
C LEU A 146 1.47 -8.93 -11.95
N TYR A 147 2.03 -8.01 -11.16
CA TYR A 147 2.55 -6.73 -11.63
C TYR A 147 4.07 -6.68 -11.78
N GLU A 148 4.84 -7.40 -10.94
CA GLU A 148 6.31 -7.43 -11.01
C GLU A 148 6.80 -8.62 -11.86
N VAL A 149 6.20 -9.81 -11.72
CA VAL A 149 6.65 -11.03 -12.44
C VAL A 149 5.93 -11.23 -13.77
N GLY A 150 4.66 -10.78 -13.89
CA GLY A 150 3.86 -10.85 -15.14
C GLY A 150 4.38 -9.99 -16.31
N GLY A 151 5.40 -9.15 -16.05
CA GLY A 151 5.94 -8.22 -17.02
C GLY A 151 5.02 -7.02 -17.28
N LYS A 152 5.56 -6.01 -17.98
CA LYS A 152 4.84 -4.76 -18.25
C LYS A 152 3.55 -5.01 -19.02
N LEU A 153 2.48 -4.33 -18.60
CA LEU A 153 1.18 -4.38 -19.25
C LEU A 153 1.32 -3.95 -20.74
N PRO A 154 0.48 -4.46 -21.65
CA PRO A 154 0.51 -4.05 -23.05
C PRO A 154 0.38 -2.53 -23.25
N ALA A 155 -0.38 -1.84 -22.37
CA ALA A 155 -0.48 -0.39 -22.36
C ALA A 155 0.85 0.29 -22.01
N GLU A 156 1.54 -0.16 -20.96
CA GLU A 156 2.85 0.36 -20.55
C GLU A 156 3.92 0.14 -21.62
N LYS A 157 3.88 -0.98 -22.35
CA LYS A 157 4.79 -1.22 -23.48
C LYS A 157 4.56 -0.22 -24.61
N LYS A 158 3.30 0.14 -24.89
CA LYS A 158 2.96 1.18 -25.88
C LYS A 158 3.41 2.56 -25.41
N GLU A 159 3.17 2.90 -24.15
CA GLU A 159 3.63 4.17 -23.56
C GLU A 159 5.15 4.29 -23.57
N GLN A 160 5.87 3.22 -23.22
CA GLN A 160 7.33 3.20 -23.29
C GLN A 160 7.84 3.35 -24.73
N ALA A 161 7.17 2.75 -25.72
CA ALA A 161 7.50 2.95 -27.12
C ALA A 161 7.31 4.41 -27.57
N VAL A 162 6.21 5.05 -27.14
CA VAL A 162 5.95 6.48 -27.40
C VAL A 162 6.99 7.35 -26.71
N ALA A 163 7.32 7.08 -25.45
CA ALA A 163 8.34 7.81 -24.70
C ALA A 163 9.71 7.72 -25.39
N ASN A 164 10.10 6.52 -25.85
CA ASN A 164 11.32 6.30 -26.62
C ASN A 164 11.30 7.09 -27.95
N TYR A 165 10.17 7.16 -28.63
CA TYR A 165 10.02 7.94 -29.86
C TYR A 165 10.21 9.44 -29.60
N VAL A 166 9.56 9.96 -28.57
CA VAL A 166 9.69 11.36 -28.12
C VAL A 166 11.14 11.67 -27.74
N GLN A 167 11.80 10.79 -26.98
CA GLN A 167 13.19 10.97 -26.59
C GLN A 167 14.13 10.98 -27.80
N ARG A 168 13.95 10.07 -28.77
CA ARG A 168 14.70 10.07 -30.03
C ARG A 168 14.48 11.36 -30.83
N ALA A 169 13.25 11.85 -30.91
CA ALA A 169 12.94 13.12 -31.56
C ALA A 169 13.62 14.30 -30.87
N ASN A 170 13.67 14.30 -29.54
CA ASN A 170 14.31 15.35 -28.75
C ASN A 170 15.84 15.35 -28.94
N ILE A 171 16.46 14.16 -28.96
CA ILE A 171 17.89 14.02 -29.27
C ILE A 171 18.20 14.56 -30.68
N LYS A 172 17.38 14.22 -31.68
CA LYS A 172 17.53 14.76 -33.05
C LYS A 172 17.40 16.28 -33.09
N LYS A 173 16.42 16.85 -32.38
CA LYS A 173 16.23 18.29 -32.26
C LYS A 173 17.46 18.97 -31.64
N ASN A 174 17.97 18.42 -30.54
CA ASN A 174 19.15 18.98 -29.86
C ASN A 174 20.40 18.89 -30.73
N ALA A 175 20.59 17.79 -31.46
CA ALA A 175 21.67 17.67 -32.45
C ALA A 175 21.53 18.73 -33.57
N ALA A 176 20.33 18.94 -34.11
CA ALA A 176 20.07 19.96 -35.12
C ALA A 176 20.35 21.38 -34.60
N LEU A 177 19.99 21.67 -33.34
CA LEU A 177 20.31 22.94 -32.70
C LEU A 177 21.83 23.15 -32.55
N ALA A 178 22.56 22.12 -32.11
CA ALA A 178 24.01 22.19 -32.01
C ALA A 178 24.66 22.43 -33.38
N ILE A 179 24.23 21.71 -34.41
CA ILE A 179 24.67 21.89 -35.80
C ILE A 179 24.39 23.33 -36.27
N LYS A 180 23.18 23.86 -36.03
CA LYS A 180 22.81 25.24 -36.38
C LYS A 180 23.74 26.26 -35.70
N VAL A 181 24.04 26.08 -34.42
CA VAL A 181 24.97 26.96 -33.68
C VAL A 181 26.37 26.88 -34.27
N MET A 182 26.86 25.68 -34.63
CA MET A 182 28.15 25.53 -35.29
C MET A 182 28.20 26.22 -36.65
N TYR A 183 27.20 26.02 -37.51
CA TYR A 183 27.13 26.71 -38.81
C TYR A 183 27.09 28.23 -38.65
N LYS A 184 26.39 28.74 -37.64
CA LYS A 184 26.40 30.18 -37.34
C LYS A 184 27.81 30.68 -36.98
N LYS A 185 28.55 29.94 -36.14
CA LYS A 185 29.94 30.26 -35.80
C LYS A 185 30.85 30.25 -37.03
N ILE A 186 30.73 29.23 -37.89
CA ILE A 186 31.50 29.13 -39.14
C ILE A 186 31.19 30.34 -40.03
N LEU A 187 29.92 30.70 -40.17
CA LEU A 187 29.51 31.84 -40.98
C LEU A 187 30.03 33.17 -40.42
N ASP A 188 30.08 33.33 -39.10
CA ASP A 188 30.65 34.50 -38.46
C ASP A 188 32.18 34.59 -38.66
N ILE A 189 32.91 33.47 -38.65
CA ILE A 189 34.33 33.42 -39.00
C ILE A 189 34.54 33.81 -40.45
N LEU A 190 33.79 33.21 -41.38
CA LEU A 190 33.90 33.52 -42.81
C LEU A 190 33.61 34.99 -43.12
N LYS A 191 32.66 35.62 -42.40
CA LYS A 191 32.42 37.06 -42.52
C LYS A 191 33.59 37.90 -42.05
N LYS A 192 34.22 37.54 -40.93
CA LYS A 192 35.43 38.22 -40.43
C LYS A 192 36.57 38.05 -41.42
N ASP A 193 36.81 36.85 -41.91
CA ASP A 193 37.86 36.57 -42.89
C ASP A 193 37.63 37.36 -44.19
N SER A 194 36.39 37.40 -44.69
CA SER A 194 36.03 38.22 -45.84
C SER A 194 36.34 39.71 -45.64
N SER A 195 36.01 40.26 -44.47
CA SER A 195 36.35 41.65 -44.14
C SER A 195 37.87 41.88 -44.05
N TYR A 196 38.61 40.94 -43.43
CA TYR A 196 40.06 40.99 -43.32
C TYR A 196 40.73 40.97 -44.70
N PHE A 197 40.37 40.02 -45.56
CA PHE A 197 40.92 39.92 -46.90
C PHE A 197 40.58 41.15 -47.76
N THR A 198 39.42 41.77 -47.56
CA THR A 198 39.07 43.02 -48.25
C THR A 198 40.04 44.13 -47.88
N VAL A 199 40.31 44.33 -46.59
CA VAL A 199 41.28 45.33 -46.10
C VAL A 199 42.68 45.05 -46.63
N VAL A 200 43.13 43.79 -46.59
CA VAL A 200 44.44 43.40 -47.12
C VAL A 200 44.55 43.68 -48.63
N LEU A 201 43.51 43.35 -49.41
CA LEU A 201 43.48 43.62 -50.84
C LEU A 201 43.47 45.13 -51.15
N GLU A 202 42.78 45.94 -50.36
CA GLU A 202 42.82 47.39 -50.51
C GLU A 202 44.19 47.98 -50.18
N ALA A 203 44.84 47.50 -49.12
CA ALA A 203 46.20 47.89 -48.78
C ALA A 203 47.19 47.52 -49.89
N LEU A 204 47.10 46.31 -50.46
CA LEU A 204 47.92 45.88 -51.59
C LEU A 204 47.67 46.74 -52.84
N LYS A 205 46.42 47.11 -53.13
CA LYS A 205 46.11 48.02 -54.25
C LYS A 205 46.74 49.40 -54.06
N LEU A 206 46.70 49.93 -52.84
CA LEU A 206 47.33 51.21 -52.50
C LEU A 206 48.86 51.12 -52.65
N ASP A 207 49.46 50.03 -52.15
CA ASP A 207 50.89 49.80 -52.25
C ASP A 207 51.35 49.64 -53.71
N CYS A 208 50.63 48.87 -54.54
CA CYS A 208 50.92 48.78 -55.98
C CYS A 208 50.86 50.15 -56.68
N ARG A 209 49.92 51.01 -56.31
CA ARG A 209 49.86 52.38 -56.86
C ARG A 209 51.04 53.23 -56.40
N ALA A 210 51.45 53.12 -55.14
CA ALA A 210 52.62 53.82 -54.61
C ALA A 210 53.91 53.35 -55.29
N GLN A 211 54.12 52.03 -55.37
CA GLN A 211 55.25 51.43 -56.08
C GLN A 211 55.28 51.85 -57.56
N GLY A 212 54.13 51.89 -58.24
CA GLY A 212 54.03 52.39 -59.62
C GLY A 212 54.48 53.84 -59.77
N LYS A 213 54.09 54.73 -58.84
CA LYS A 213 54.59 56.11 -58.82
C LYS A 213 56.09 56.19 -58.57
N CYS A 214 56.61 55.39 -57.64
CA CYS A 214 58.05 55.33 -57.38
C CYS A 214 58.84 54.86 -58.63
N LEU A 215 58.34 53.86 -59.35
CA LEU A 215 58.99 53.36 -60.58
C LEU A 215 58.97 54.41 -61.69
N MET A 216 57.85 55.13 -61.87
CA MET A 216 57.80 56.26 -62.81
C MET A 216 58.80 57.36 -62.43
N GLY A 217 58.84 57.77 -61.16
CA GLY A 217 59.82 58.76 -60.69
C GLY A 217 61.27 58.31 -60.87
N ALA A 218 61.56 57.03 -60.63
CA ALA A 218 62.90 56.46 -60.85
C ALA A 218 63.27 56.40 -62.34
N THR A 219 62.31 56.14 -63.23
CA THR A 219 62.54 56.13 -64.68
C THR A 219 62.71 57.55 -65.22
N GLU A 220 61.92 58.52 -64.78
CA GLU A 220 62.12 59.94 -65.10
C GLU A 220 63.50 60.43 -64.66
N MET A 221 63.91 60.13 -63.41
CA MET A 221 65.24 60.46 -62.91
C MET A 221 66.35 59.75 -63.70
N GLY A 222 66.14 58.48 -64.07
CA GLY A 222 67.09 57.73 -64.89
C GLY A 222 67.23 58.30 -66.31
N GLN A 223 66.14 58.78 -66.91
CA GLN A 223 66.14 59.46 -68.20
C GLN A 223 66.91 60.77 -68.13
N LEU A 224 66.61 61.63 -67.14
CA LEU A 224 67.34 62.88 -66.92
C LEU A 224 68.84 62.62 -66.71
N ALA A 225 69.21 61.63 -65.90
CA ALA A 225 70.60 61.28 -65.68
C ALA A 225 71.32 60.80 -66.95
N MET A 226 70.62 60.06 -67.83
CA MET A 226 71.14 59.65 -69.15
C MET A 226 71.33 60.85 -70.09
N GLU A 227 70.37 61.77 -70.14
CA GLU A 227 70.48 63.01 -70.90
C GLU A 227 71.69 63.83 -70.43
N TYR A 228 71.83 64.03 -69.11
CA TYR A 228 72.99 64.69 -68.52
C TYR A 228 74.31 63.99 -68.86
N LEU A 229 74.34 62.67 -68.85
CA LEU A 229 75.53 61.88 -69.20
C LEU A 229 75.92 62.08 -70.67
N ASP A 230 74.95 62.07 -71.58
CA ASP A 230 75.19 62.26 -73.00
C ASP A 230 75.63 63.70 -73.32
N ASP A 231 75.04 64.72 -72.67
CA ASP A 231 75.51 66.10 -72.73
C ASP A 231 76.97 66.22 -72.26
N ARG A 232 77.31 65.56 -71.15
CA ARG A 232 78.69 65.56 -70.63
C ARG A 232 79.66 64.86 -71.57
N LYS A 233 79.26 63.75 -72.19
CA LYS A 233 80.08 63.09 -73.23
C LYS A 233 80.27 63.99 -74.44
N PHE A 234 79.25 64.70 -74.87
CA PHE A 234 79.34 65.63 -75.99
C PHE A 234 80.32 66.77 -75.67
N GLU A 235 80.16 67.43 -74.52
CA GLU A 235 81.07 68.48 -74.06
C GLU A 235 82.50 67.96 -73.89
N PHE A 236 82.68 66.76 -73.33
CA PHE A 236 84.00 66.13 -73.21
C PHE A 236 84.64 65.87 -74.58
N ASN A 237 83.90 65.32 -75.55
CA ASN A 237 84.40 65.07 -76.90
C ASN A 237 84.75 66.36 -77.64
N LYS A 238 83.95 67.42 -77.44
CA LYS A 238 84.22 68.75 -77.99
C LYS A 238 85.51 69.32 -77.40
N LEU A 239 85.62 69.31 -76.07
CA LEU A 239 86.80 69.74 -75.34
C LEU A 239 88.04 68.91 -75.73
N GLU A 240 87.91 67.59 -75.88
CA GLU A 240 89.01 66.73 -76.31
C GLU A 240 89.51 67.12 -77.72
N LYS A 241 88.61 67.43 -78.65
CA LYS A 241 88.98 67.92 -79.99
C LYS A 241 89.68 69.27 -79.93
N GLU A 242 89.16 70.22 -79.14
CA GLU A 242 89.76 71.54 -78.94
C GLU A 242 91.14 71.42 -78.30
N VAL A 243 91.29 70.59 -77.26
CA VAL A 243 92.57 70.30 -76.61
C VAL A 243 93.54 69.63 -77.56
N LYS A 244 93.12 68.64 -78.37
CA LYS A 244 93.99 68.02 -79.39
C LYS A 244 94.43 69.01 -80.46
N ALA A 245 93.56 69.90 -80.91
CA ALA A 245 93.91 70.96 -81.86
C ALA A 245 94.93 71.93 -81.25
N ASN A 246 94.65 72.40 -80.03
CA ASN A 246 95.54 73.28 -79.28
C ASN A 246 96.88 72.60 -78.96
N MET A 247 96.90 71.32 -78.60
CA MET A 247 98.13 70.53 -78.41
C MET A 247 98.94 70.43 -79.71
N LYS A 248 98.31 70.16 -80.86
CA LYS A 248 98.99 70.16 -82.16
C LYS A 248 99.53 71.54 -82.54
N GLU A 249 98.77 72.59 -82.25
CA GLU A 249 99.21 73.97 -82.47
C GLU A 249 100.38 74.33 -81.56
N ARG A 250 100.28 74.03 -80.27
CA ARG A 250 101.37 74.14 -79.29
C ARG A 250 102.59 73.32 -79.67
N GLU A 251 102.41 72.12 -80.22
CA GLU A 251 103.53 71.29 -80.70
C GLU A 251 104.19 71.92 -81.93
N ARG A 252 103.41 72.52 -82.84
CA ARG A 252 103.95 73.28 -83.99
C ARG A 252 104.69 74.53 -83.53
N THR A 253 104.11 75.33 -82.64
CA THR A 253 104.77 76.52 -82.09
C THR A 253 105.97 76.15 -81.24
N LEU A 254 105.92 75.09 -80.42
CA LEU A 254 107.09 74.54 -79.72
C LEU A 254 108.14 74.03 -80.68
N LYS A 255 107.80 73.44 -81.83
CA LYS A 255 108.80 73.08 -82.85
C LYS A 255 109.45 74.31 -83.47
N LEU A 256 108.69 75.38 -83.73
CA LEU A 256 109.22 76.65 -84.21
C LEU A 256 110.11 77.31 -83.16
N VAL A 257 109.61 77.47 -81.94
CA VAL A 257 110.36 78.01 -80.79
C VAL A 257 111.54 77.10 -80.45
N ARG A 258 111.46 75.77 -80.56
CA ARG A 258 112.63 74.89 -80.38
C ARG A 258 113.65 75.06 -81.52
N ARG A 259 113.23 75.36 -82.75
CA ARG A 259 114.17 75.72 -83.84
C ARG A 259 114.80 77.08 -83.57
N GLU A 260 114.04 78.05 -83.09
CA GLU A 260 114.54 79.37 -82.71
C GLU A 260 115.43 79.31 -81.47
N VAL A 261 115.05 78.54 -80.44
CA VAL A 261 115.85 78.28 -79.25
C VAL A 261 117.06 77.42 -79.61
N ALA A 262 116.98 76.44 -80.51
CA ALA A 262 118.17 75.72 -80.99
C ALA A 262 119.10 76.67 -81.76
N PHE A 263 118.56 77.52 -82.64
CA PHE A 263 119.33 78.57 -83.31
C PHE A 263 119.97 79.54 -82.31
N LEU A 264 119.23 79.97 -81.28
CA LEU A 264 119.71 80.88 -80.22
C LEU A 264 120.64 80.18 -79.23
N THR A 265 120.49 78.89 -78.98
CA THR A 265 121.33 78.08 -78.08
C THR A 265 122.64 77.71 -78.78
N ASP A 266 122.61 77.42 -80.09
CA ASP A 266 123.81 77.25 -80.93
C ASP A 266 124.52 78.58 -81.18
N SER A 267 123.78 79.68 -81.38
CA SER A 267 124.36 81.00 -81.60
C SER A 267 124.82 81.68 -80.30
N PHE A 268 124.19 81.39 -79.15
CA PHE A 268 124.41 82.07 -77.86
C PHE A 268 124.18 81.14 -76.65
N PRO A 269 125.09 80.19 -76.35
CA PRO A 269 124.90 79.16 -75.33
C PRO A 269 124.86 79.64 -73.86
N ASN A 270 125.18 80.92 -73.59
CA ASN A 270 125.41 81.42 -72.23
C ASN A 270 124.23 82.18 -71.60
N LEU A 271 123.05 82.25 -72.24
CA LEU A 271 121.99 83.19 -71.86
C LEU A 271 120.67 82.60 -71.34
N ILE A 272 120.54 81.28 -71.17
CA ILE A 272 119.26 80.67 -70.78
C ILE A 272 119.34 80.06 -69.36
N ARG A 273 118.69 80.73 -68.39
CA ARG A 273 118.44 80.25 -67.02
C ARG A 273 116.93 79.96 -66.87
N LYS A 274 116.55 78.78 -66.39
CA LYS A 274 115.16 78.37 -66.13
C LYS A 274 114.87 78.51 -64.63
N GLU A 275 113.78 79.17 -64.29
CA GLU A 275 113.22 79.14 -62.92
C GLU A 275 111.73 78.78 -62.96
N GLU A 276 111.34 77.97 -61.96
CA GLU A 276 110.03 77.32 -61.77
C GLU A 276 109.14 78.17 -60.88
N ALA A 277 107.83 78.21 -61.17
CA ALA A 277 106.83 78.91 -60.36
C ALA A 277 106.04 77.93 -59.48
N THR A 278 105.86 78.35 -58.22
CA THR A 278 105.19 77.69 -57.09
C THR A 278 103.68 77.92 -57.04
N ASN A 279 103.04 77.06 -56.23
CA ASN A 279 101.61 76.89 -55.92
C ASN A 279 100.89 78.09 -55.26
N LEU A 280 99.55 78.09 -55.37
CA LEU A 280 98.57 78.61 -54.40
C LEU A 280 97.15 78.16 -54.86
N ASP A 281 96.31 77.62 -53.98
CA ASP A 281 95.41 78.42 -53.11
C ASP A 281 94.29 77.54 -52.48
N ASP A 282 93.89 77.96 -51.28
CA ASP A 282 92.75 77.52 -50.46
C ASP A 282 91.41 78.06 -51.00
N LEU A 283 90.28 77.47 -50.56
CA LEU A 283 89.04 78.13 -50.06
C LEU A 283 87.83 77.18 -50.09
N TYR A 284 87.03 77.14 -49.01
CA TYR A 284 85.63 77.64 -48.98
C TYR A 284 84.93 77.36 -47.63
N GLU A 285 84.15 78.36 -47.20
CA GLU A 285 83.31 78.45 -45.99
C GLU A 285 81.85 77.96 -46.17
N ASP A 286 81.22 77.75 -45.01
CA ASP A 286 79.83 77.52 -44.56
C ASP A 286 78.60 78.00 -45.37
N ALA A 287 77.50 77.25 -45.17
CA ALA A 287 76.16 77.79 -44.91
C ALA A 287 75.22 76.73 -44.30
N ASP A 288 74.57 77.01 -43.16
CA ASP A 288 73.24 76.45 -42.81
C ASP A 288 72.62 77.09 -41.55
N ALA A 289 71.46 77.74 -41.69
CA ALA A 289 70.59 78.12 -40.57
C ALA A 289 69.15 78.51 -41.00
N VAL A 290 68.20 77.55 -41.06
CA VAL A 290 66.74 77.81 -40.95
C VAL A 290 65.99 76.56 -40.44
N SER A 291 65.53 76.53 -39.18
CA SER A 291 64.37 75.72 -38.69
C SER A 291 64.19 75.82 -37.16
N GLN A 292 63.40 76.79 -36.66
CA GLN A 292 62.96 76.82 -35.25
C GLN A 292 61.48 77.21 -35.03
N HIS A 293 60.70 77.52 -36.08
CA HIS A 293 59.34 78.08 -35.89
C HIS A 293 58.22 77.03 -35.81
N SER A 294 58.43 75.79 -36.26
CA SER A 294 57.38 74.76 -36.35
C SER A 294 56.98 74.14 -35.00
N VAL A 295 57.88 74.09 -34.02
CA VAL A 295 57.69 73.30 -32.78
C VAL A 295 56.85 74.05 -31.73
N HIS A 296 56.83 75.38 -31.77
CA HIS A 296 56.16 76.20 -30.76
C HIS A 296 54.63 76.14 -30.88
N TRP A 297 54.10 76.06 -32.11
CA TRP A 297 52.66 76.08 -32.37
C TRP A 297 51.96 74.79 -31.91
N GLU A 298 52.60 73.64 -32.15
CA GLU A 298 52.09 72.33 -31.74
C GLU A 298 51.95 72.21 -30.21
N LEU A 299 52.83 72.87 -29.46
CA LEU A 299 52.86 72.83 -28.00
C LEU A 299 51.68 73.62 -27.38
N GLU A 300 51.27 74.70 -28.03
CA GLU A 300 50.17 75.56 -27.58
C GLU A 300 48.80 74.87 -27.76
N GLU A 301 48.63 74.11 -28.84
CA GLU A 301 47.42 73.33 -29.13
C GLU A 301 47.21 72.20 -28.09
N VAL A 302 48.27 71.43 -27.80
CA VAL A 302 48.24 70.35 -26.80
C VAL A 302 47.88 70.89 -25.41
N MET A 303 48.43 72.05 -25.06
CA MET A 303 48.15 72.70 -23.77
C MET A 303 46.69 73.18 -23.68
N GLY A 304 46.10 73.63 -24.79
CA GLY A 304 44.68 73.95 -24.91
C GLY A 304 43.75 72.74 -24.68
N ILE A 305 44.12 71.58 -25.23
CA ILE A 305 43.38 70.32 -25.05
C ILE A 305 43.40 69.88 -23.57
N CYS A 306 44.55 69.94 -22.92
CA CYS A 306 44.71 69.57 -21.50
C CYS A 306 43.85 70.44 -20.56
N LYS A 307 43.75 71.76 -20.81
CA LYS A 307 42.88 72.66 -20.04
C LYS A 307 41.40 72.34 -20.18
N ARG A 308 40.94 71.95 -21.39
CA ARG A 308 39.56 71.51 -21.61
C ARG A 308 39.25 70.21 -20.86
N LEU A 309 40.15 69.23 -20.94
CA LEU A 309 40.02 67.96 -20.23
C LEU A 309 40.02 68.14 -18.71
N GLN A 310 40.83 69.04 -18.17
CA GLN A 310 40.86 69.37 -16.74
C GLN A 310 39.51 69.89 -16.24
N LYS A 311 38.88 70.79 -17.01
CA LYS A 311 37.55 71.32 -16.69
C LYS A 311 36.47 70.24 -16.78
N ALA A 312 36.48 69.44 -17.85
CA ALA A 312 35.49 68.39 -18.07
C ALA A 312 35.55 67.27 -17.02
N THR A 313 36.75 66.94 -16.55
CA THR A 313 36.95 65.88 -15.53
C THR A 313 36.87 66.38 -14.09
N LEU A 314 36.75 67.71 -13.89
CA LEU A 314 36.71 68.38 -12.57
C LEU A 314 37.93 68.05 -11.71
N VAL A 315 39.13 68.16 -12.28
CA VAL A 315 40.37 67.73 -11.62
C VAL A 315 41.31 68.91 -11.35
N SER A 316 42.00 68.89 -10.20
CA SER A 316 42.88 69.98 -9.76
C SER A 316 44.18 70.15 -10.58
N SER A 317 44.66 69.11 -11.28
CA SER A 317 45.89 69.11 -12.08
C SER A 317 45.82 68.16 -13.28
N PHE A 318 46.64 68.39 -14.32
CA PHE A 318 46.63 67.57 -15.54
C PHE A 318 46.98 66.10 -15.28
N GLU A 319 47.91 65.83 -14.36
CA GLU A 319 48.35 64.47 -14.02
C GLU A 319 47.21 63.57 -13.50
N LYS A 320 46.22 64.17 -12.84
CA LYS A 320 45.10 63.43 -12.24
C LYS A 320 43.96 63.16 -13.22
N ILE A 321 43.96 63.74 -14.42
CA ILE A 321 42.91 63.53 -15.45
C ILE A 321 42.82 62.05 -15.80
N LEU A 322 43.97 61.41 -16.05
CA LEU A 322 44.04 60.02 -16.49
C LEU A 322 43.57 59.06 -15.38
N LEU A 323 43.92 59.35 -14.12
CA LEU A 323 43.42 58.61 -12.95
C LEU A 323 41.90 58.73 -12.81
N ARG A 324 41.33 59.94 -13.00
CA ARG A 324 39.89 60.15 -12.91
C ARG A 324 39.11 59.43 -14.01
N LEU A 325 39.64 59.42 -15.23
CA LEU A 325 39.05 58.70 -16.36
C LEU A 325 39.10 57.18 -16.17
N LYS A 326 40.20 56.65 -15.61
CA LYS A 326 40.30 55.22 -15.25
C LYS A 326 39.26 54.81 -14.20
N GLU A 327 39.08 55.62 -13.16
CA GLU A 327 38.08 55.38 -12.12
C GLU A 327 36.66 55.45 -12.67
N GLN A 328 36.34 56.46 -13.49
CA GLN A 328 35.03 56.55 -14.16
C GLN A 328 34.75 55.33 -15.04
N ARG A 329 35.75 54.86 -15.80
CA ARG A 329 35.61 53.65 -16.60
C ARG A 329 35.31 52.43 -15.73
N TYR A 330 36.05 52.24 -14.64
CA TYR A 330 35.84 51.13 -13.71
C TYR A 330 34.43 51.16 -13.09
N GLN A 331 33.98 52.32 -12.62
CA GLN A 331 32.63 52.49 -12.07
C GLN A 331 31.55 52.22 -13.12
N THR A 332 31.76 52.65 -14.37
CA THR A 332 30.84 52.41 -15.48
C THR A 332 30.75 50.92 -15.81
N GLU A 333 31.89 50.22 -15.90
CA GLU A 333 31.94 48.78 -16.12
C GLU A 333 31.24 48.01 -14.98
N ARG A 334 31.46 48.40 -13.71
CA ARG A 334 30.79 47.82 -12.55
C ARG A 334 29.27 48.02 -12.60
N LEU A 335 28.80 49.24 -12.86
CA LEU A 335 27.38 49.56 -12.97
C LEU A 335 26.72 48.83 -14.14
N MET A 336 27.39 48.73 -15.28
CA MET A 336 26.89 47.96 -16.44
C MET A 336 26.76 46.48 -16.10
N THR A 337 27.73 45.90 -15.37
CA THR A 337 27.66 44.51 -14.91
C THR A 337 26.52 44.29 -13.91
N GLN A 338 26.26 45.26 -13.04
CA GLN A 338 25.14 45.21 -12.10
C GLN A 338 23.78 45.35 -12.82
N LEU A 339 23.71 46.19 -13.84
CA LEU A 339 22.53 46.36 -14.69
C LEU A 339 22.17 45.05 -15.41
N THR A 340 23.16 44.38 -16.00
CA THR A 340 22.94 43.10 -16.70
C THR A 340 22.54 41.98 -15.75
N LEU A 341 23.13 41.90 -14.55
CA LEU A 341 22.69 40.96 -13.52
C LEU A 341 21.24 41.22 -13.09
N ASN A 342 20.87 42.48 -12.88
CA ASN A 342 19.51 42.84 -12.49
C ASN A 342 18.50 42.59 -13.62
N SER A 343 18.89 42.77 -14.89
CA SER A 343 18.01 42.43 -16.01
C SER A 343 17.75 40.93 -16.09
N VAL A 344 18.80 40.11 -15.97
CA VAL A 344 18.65 38.64 -15.95
C VAL A 344 17.77 38.17 -14.79
N LYS A 345 17.94 38.74 -13.59
CA LYS A 345 17.08 38.43 -12.44
C LYS A 345 15.61 38.80 -12.69
N ARG A 346 15.35 39.95 -13.31
CA ARG A 346 13.99 40.38 -13.66
C ARG A 346 13.35 39.42 -14.66
N ASP A 347 14.10 39.02 -15.68
CA ASP A 347 13.62 38.11 -16.72
C ASP A 347 13.31 36.73 -16.15
N ALA A 348 14.15 36.23 -15.23
CA ALA A 348 13.88 34.99 -14.50
C ALA A 348 12.59 35.07 -13.69
N LEU A 349 12.37 36.16 -12.94
CA LEU A 349 11.12 36.36 -12.17
C LEU A 349 9.88 36.44 -13.09
N ILE A 350 10.02 37.01 -14.28
CA ILE A 350 8.93 37.06 -15.27
C ILE A 350 8.61 35.66 -15.77
N GLU A 351 9.61 34.83 -16.05
CA GLU A 351 9.40 33.42 -16.44
C GLU A 351 8.80 32.59 -15.30
N ASP A 352 9.27 32.74 -14.07
CA ASP A 352 8.70 32.07 -12.90
C ASP A 352 7.22 32.44 -12.71
N ARG A 353 6.87 33.71 -12.92
CA ARG A 353 5.48 34.18 -12.89
C ARG A 353 4.64 33.53 -14.01
N LYS A 354 5.16 33.45 -15.23
CA LYS A 354 4.46 32.77 -16.35
C LYS A 354 4.24 31.30 -16.02
N HIS A 355 5.24 30.62 -15.49
CA HIS A 355 5.14 29.23 -15.08
C HIS A 355 4.07 29.04 -13.97
N ALA A 356 4.06 29.91 -12.97
CA ALA A 356 3.04 29.87 -11.91
C ALA A 356 1.61 30.09 -12.45
N ILE A 357 1.43 30.97 -13.43
CA ILE A 357 0.13 31.18 -14.10
C ILE A 357 -0.31 29.91 -14.85
N LEU A 358 0.60 29.27 -15.60
CA LEU A 358 0.31 28.01 -16.30
C LEU A 358 -0.05 26.88 -15.33
N MET A 359 0.65 26.77 -14.20
CA MET A 359 0.32 25.81 -13.16
C MET A 359 -1.05 26.07 -12.52
N LEU A 360 -1.38 27.33 -12.26
CA LEU A 360 -2.70 27.71 -11.75
C LEU A 360 -3.82 27.29 -12.71
N ASP A 361 -3.63 27.52 -14.00
CA ASP A 361 -4.62 27.16 -15.02
C ASP A 361 -4.78 25.64 -15.14
N SER A 362 -3.66 24.91 -15.13
CA SER A 362 -3.67 23.45 -15.07
C SER A 362 -4.44 22.93 -13.85
N LEU A 363 -4.20 23.49 -12.66
CA LEU A 363 -4.88 23.07 -11.44
C LEU A 363 -6.39 23.36 -11.47
N LYS A 364 -6.81 24.49 -12.06
CA LYS A 364 -8.24 24.81 -12.25
C LYS A 364 -8.95 23.78 -13.12
N ASN A 365 -8.30 23.37 -14.22
CA ASN A 365 -8.90 22.47 -15.20
C ASN A 365 -8.84 20.99 -14.75
N VAL A 366 -7.75 20.56 -14.10
CA VAL A 366 -7.60 19.19 -13.55
C VAL A 366 -8.62 18.91 -12.43
N GLY A 367 -8.98 19.93 -11.64
CA GLY A 367 -10.02 19.80 -10.62
C GLY A 367 -11.41 19.50 -11.19
N GLN A 368 -11.77 20.07 -12.33
CA GLN A 368 -13.10 19.87 -12.94
C GLN A 368 -13.22 18.49 -13.63
N GLU A 369 -12.21 18.07 -14.39
CA GLU A 369 -12.24 16.80 -15.12
C GLU A 369 -12.26 15.59 -14.17
N ARG A 370 -11.38 15.57 -13.15
CA ARG A 370 -11.36 14.50 -12.14
C ARG A 370 -12.65 14.41 -11.34
N THR A 371 -13.29 15.54 -11.08
CA THR A 371 -14.57 15.55 -10.35
C THR A 371 -15.70 15.00 -11.21
N ALA A 372 -15.72 15.32 -12.51
CA ALA A 372 -16.70 14.77 -13.45
C ALA A 372 -16.54 13.25 -13.63
N GLU A 373 -15.31 12.77 -13.81
CA GLU A 373 -14.98 11.34 -13.89
C GLU A 373 -15.33 10.61 -12.60
N TYR A 374 -15.03 11.21 -11.44
CA TYR A 374 -15.40 10.65 -10.14
C TYR A 374 -16.92 10.51 -9.98
N VAL A 375 -17.70 11.51 -10.39
CA VAL A 375 -19.16 11.47 -10.34
C VAL A 375 -19.72 10.40 -11.28
N GLN A 376 -19.15 10.23 -12.49
CA GLN A 376 -19.53 9.15 -13.39
C GLN A 376 -19.21 7.77 -12.82
N ASN A 377 -17.99 7.58 -12.30
CA ASN A 377 -17.58 6.31 -11.69
C ASN A 377 -18.45 5.96 -10.48
N LYS A 378 -18.79 6.95 -9.64
CA LYS A 378 -19.72 6.77 -8.52
C LYS A 378 -21.12 6.34 -8.97
N LYS A 379 -21.63 6.91 -10.07
CA LYS A 379 -22.93 6.49 -10.65
C LYS A 379 -22.86 5.06 -11.20
N ARG A 380 -21.78 4.70 -11.89
CA ARG A 380 -21.57 3.35 -12.43
C ARG A 380 -21.51 2.30 -11.32
N LEU A 381 -20.68 2.52 -10.31
CA LEU A 381 -20.53 1.61 -9.17
C LEU A 381 -21.84 1.42 -8.39
N ARG A 382 -22.66 2.47 -8.26
CA ARG A 382 -24.00 2.36 -7.65
C ARG A 382 -24.96 1.54 -8.51
N ALA A 383 -24.86 1.61 -9.83
CA ALA A 383 -25.67 0.80 -10.71
C ALA A 383 -25.26 -0.69 -10.64
N GLU A 384 -23.95 -0.97 -10.62
CA GLU A 384 -23.40 -2.32 -10.46
C GLU A 384 -23.83 -2.95 -9.12
N LEU A 385 -23.69 -2.23 -8.01
CA LEU A 385 -24.21 -2.65 -6.69
C LEU A 385 -25.70 -2.96 -6.72
N GLY A 386 -26.50 -2.13 -7.40
CA GLY A 386 -27.94 -2.36 -7.54
C GLY A 386 -28.30 -3.58 -8.39
N VAL A 387 -27.40 -4.06 -9.25
CA VAL A 387 -27.57 -5.32 -9.99
C VAL A 387 -27.22 -6.50 -9.07
N GLU A 388 -26.07 -6.45 -8.39
CA GLU A 388 -25.66 -7.50 -7.45
C GLU A 388 -26.68 -7.72 -6.32
N GLU A 389 -27.24 -6.65 -5.74
CA GLU A 389 -28.30 -6.76 -4.72
C GLU A 389 -29.57 -7.46 -5.24
N ARG A 390 -29.88 -7.35 -6.54
CA ARG A 390 -31.02 -8.07 -7.13
C ARG A 390 -30.68 -9.54 -7.35
N GLU A 391 -29.46 -9.84 -7.79
CA GLU A 391 -29.00 -11.22 -7.95
C GLU A 391 -28.98 -11.95 -6.60
N GLU A 392 -28.50 -11.30 -5.53
CA GLU A 392 -28.53 -11.85 -4.17
C GLU A 392 -29.97 -12.14 -3.72
N LYS A 393 -30.92 -11.22 -3.96
CA LYS A 393 -32.35 -11.44 -3.66
C LYS A 393 -32.94 -12.60 -4.45
N ASN A 394 -32.58 -12.75 -5.73
CA ASN A 394 -33.07 -13.86 -6.54
C ASN A 394 -32.49 -15.20 -6.04
N ILE A 395 -31.20 -15.25 -5.68
CA ILE A 395 -30.55 -16.47 -5.18
C ILE A 395 -31.14 -16.88 -3.82
N THR A 396 -31.38 -15.92 -2.93
CA THR A 396 -32.01 -16.19 -1.62
C THR A 396 -33.43 -16.73 -1.78
N GLN A 397 -34.23 -16.17 -2.70
CA GLN A 397 -35.56 -16.71 -3.02
C GLN A 397 -35.49 -18.14 -3.55
N LEU A 398 -34.55 -18.43 -4.46
CA LEU A 398 -34.34 -19.78 -4.98
C LEU A 398 -33.89 -20.75 -3.87
N LEU A 399 -33.03 -20.32 -2.96
CA LEU A 399 -32.62 -21.13 -1.80
C LEU A 399 -33.80 -21.44 -0.88
N ASP A 400 -34.68 -20.47 -0.63
CA ASP A 400 -35.87 -20.68 0.17
C ASP A 400 -36.85 -21.67 -0.50
N GLU A 401 -37.05 -21.56 -1.81
CA GLU A 401 -37.86 -22.50 -2.59
C GLU A 401 -37.29 -23.93 -2.54
N LYS A 402 -35.99 -24.08 -2.76
CA LYS A 402 -35.32 -25.39 -2.66
C LYS A 402 -35.34 -25.92 -1.23
N GLY A 403 -35.20 -25.05 -0.23
CA GLY A 403 -35.35 -25.38 1.18
C GLY A 403 -36.73 -25.94 1.51
N ARG A 404 -37.79 -25.29 1.00
CA ARG A 404 -39.18 -25.78 1.14
C ARG A 404 -39.35 -27.19 0.53
N LEU A 405 -38.88 -27.39 -0.70
CA LEU A 405 -38.96 -28.69 -1.37
C LEU A 405 -38.21 -29.80 -0.59
N ILE A 406 -37.02 -29.51 -0.05
CA ILE A 406 -36.27 -30.48 0.75
C ILE A 406 -37.03 -30.86 2.02
N ILE A 407 -37.70 -29.91 2.67
CA ILE A 407 -38.53 -30.16 3.85
C ILE A 407 -39.73 -31.05 3.48
N GLU A 408 -40.40 -30.79 2.35
CA GLU A 408 -41.50 -31.62 1.83
C GLU A 408 -41.04 -33.05 1.49
N MET A 409 -39.88 -33.19 0.84
CA MET A 409 -39.29 -34.50 0.56
C MET A 409 -38.90 -35.24 1.84
N LYS A 410 -38.38 -34.54 2.84
CA LYS A 410 -37.99 -35.15 4.12
C LYS A 410 -39.22 -35.62 4.90
N THR A 411 -40.26 -34.80 4.97
CA THR A 411 -41.50 -35.14 5.67
C THR A 411 -42.22 -36.31 5.00
N SER A 412 -42.30 -36.33 3.67
CA SER A 412 -42.86 -37.47 2.92
C SER A 412 -42.05 -38.77 3.08
N LEU A 413 -40.72 -38.72 2.99
CA LEU A 413 -39.87 -39.89 3.26
C LEU A 413 -40.03 -40.40 4.70
N GLN A 414 -40.21 -39.49 5.64
CA GLN A 414 -40.45 -39.84 7.03
C GLN A 414 -41.82 -40.50 7.21
N GLN A 415 -42.87 -39.99 6.58
CA GLN A 415 -44.18 -40.65 6.54
C GLN A 415 -44.10 -42.06 5.92
N ILE A 416 -43.37 -42.23 4.82
CA ILE A 416 -43.15 -43.54 4.19
C ILE A 416 -42.45 -44.49 5.17
N ASN A 417 -41.40 -44.03 5.87
CA ASN A 417 -40.70 -44.85 6.86
C ASN A 417 -41.56 -45.22 8.07
N GLN A 418 -42.49 -44.36 8.46
CA GLN A 418 -43.48 -44.62 9.51
C GLN A 418 -44.49 -45.67 9.05
N LEU A 419 -45.05 -45.55 7.84
CA LEU A 419 -45.95 -46.56 7.27
C LEU A 419 -45.26 -47.92 7.13
N LEU A 420 -43.95 -47.93 6.91
CA LEU A 420 -43.12 -49.14 6.80
C LEU A 420 -42.47 -49.53 8.14
N SER A 421 -42.93 -49.02 9.29
CA SER A 421 -42.35 -49.34 10.61
C SER A 421 -42.34 -50.83 10.91
N ASN A 422 -43.34 -51.56 10.43
CA ASN A 422 -43.56 -52.98 10.73
C ASN A 422 -42.85 -53.93 9.75
N VAL A 423 -42.18 -53.41 8.72
CA VAL A 423 -41.49 -54.21 7.70
C VAL A 423 -40.09 -54.59 8.18
N GLY A 424 -39.84 -55.90 8.32
CA GLY A 424 -38.55 -56.44 8.75
C GLY A 424 -38.37 -56.60 10.26
N VAL A 425 -39.39 -56.32 11.07
CA VAL A 425 -39.39 -56.64 12.51
C VAL A 425 -39.70 -58.13 12.67
N PRO A 426 -38.87 -58.93 13.37
CA PRO A 426 -39.22 -60.33 13.65
C PRO A 426 -40.49 -60.37 14.49
N ASN A 427 -41.47 -61.18 14.07
CA ASN A 427 -42.68 -61.44 14.85
C ASN A 427 -42.29 -62.03 16.20
N VAL A 428 -42.10 -61.19 17.21
CA VAL A 428 -42.04 -61.63 18.59
C VAL A 428 -43.47 -62.03 18.93
N ILE A 429 -43.74 -63.34 18.89
CA ILE A 429 -44.96 -63.91 19.45
C ILE A 429 -44.97 -63.53 20.94
N ARG A 430 -45.73 -62.52 21.32
CA ARG A 430 -46.02 -62.24 22.73
C ARG A 430 -47.08 -63.24 23.19
N PRO A 431 -46.87 -63.97 24.29
CA PRO A 431 -47.87 -64.90 24.79
C PRO A 431 -48.99 -64.10 25.45
N LEU A 432 -50.12 -63.96 24.77
CA LEU A 432 -51.37 -63.51 25.37
C LEU A 432 -52.46 -64.51 25.02
N THR A 433 -52.54 -65.55 25.86
CA THR A 433 -53.63 -66.50 25.89
C THR A 433 -54.88 -65.79 26.44
N CYS A 434 -55.95 -65.76 25.65
CA CYS A 434 -57.32 -65.42 26.03
C CYS A 434 -57.66 -63.93 26.23
N ALA A 435 -57.94 -63.21 25.14
CA ALA A 435 -58.79 -62.01 25.16
C ALA A 435 -59.64 -61.94 23.86
N PRO A 436 -60.88 -61.41 23.90
CA PRO A 436 -61.76 -61.32 22.73
C PRO A 436 -61.19 -60.40 21.64
N SER A 437 -61.40 -60.77 20.38
CA SER A 437 -60.83 -60.12 19.17
C SER A 437 -61.10 -58.61 19.04
N ALA A 438 -62.15 -58.08 19.67
CA ALA A 438 -62.45 -56.65 19.68
C ALA A 438 -61.48 -55.80 20.55
N LEU A 439 -60.83 -56.40 21.55
CA LEU A 439 -59.87 -55.73 22.44
C LEU A 439 -58.42 -55.79 21.93
N GLN A 440 -58.11 -56.72 21.02
CA GLN A 440 -56.78 -56.82 20.41
C GLN A 440 -56.47 -55.62 19.52
N TYR A 441 -57.45 -55.12 18.76
CA TYR A 441 -57.28 -53.93 17.92
C TYR A 441 -57.02 -52.65 18.73
N ALA A 442 -57.66 -52.52 19.90
CA ALA A 442 -57.49 -51.36 20.77
C ALA A 442 -56.15 -51.35 21.54
N LEU A 443 -55.51 -52.52 21.72
CA LEU A 443 -54.22 -52.65 22.42
C LEU A 443 -53.02 -52.55 21.48
N ASP A 444 -53.15 -52.95 20.20
CA ASP A 444 -52.10 -52.76 19.18
C ASP A 444 -51.90 -51.27 18.81
N ASP A 445 -52.98 -50.47 18.85
CA ASP A 445 -52.92 -49.02 18.59
C ASP A 445 -52.28 -48.23 19.77
N MET A 446 -52.27 -48.81 20.98
CA MET A 446 -51.82 -48.13 22.21
C MET A 446 -50.31 -48.26 22.50
N LEU A 447 -49.54 -48.99 21.66
CA LEU A 447 -48.12 -49.30 21.94
C LEU A 447 -47.20 -49.20 20.71
N GLN A 448 -47.51 -48.37 19.70
CA GLN A 448 -46.47 -47.97 18.74
C GLN A 448 -45.56 -46.91 19.37
N PRO A 449 -44.24 -47.17 19.53
CA PRO A 449 -43.32 -46.13 19.97
C PRO A 449 -43.34 -44.99 18.95
N VAL A 450 -43.50 -43.74 19.44
CA VAL A 450 -43.42 -42.54 18.60
C VAL A 450 -42.14 -42.62 17.77
N PRO A 451 -42.22 -42.64 16.42
CA PRO A 451 -41.05 -42.80 15.58
C PRO A 451 -40.07 -41.66 15.86
N GLU A 452 -38.83 -42.00 16.24
CA GLU A 452 -37.78 -41.00 16.46
C GLU A 452 -37.60 -40.17 15.18
N LEU A 453 -37.58 -38.84 15.33
CA LEU A 453 -37.47 -37.94 14.20
C LEU A 453 -36.04 -37.98 13.63
N GLU A 454 -35.81 -38.78 12.60
CA GLU A 454 -34.50 -38.88 11.96
C GLU A 454 -34.20 -37.61 11.16
N ALA A 455 -33.16 -36.88 11.56
CA ALA A 455 -32.84 -35.57 11.00
C ALA A 455 -32.09 -35.64 9.66
N ASP A 456 -31.54 -36.80 9.31
CA ASP A 456 -30.62 -36.99 8.19
C ASP A 456 -31.36 -37.54 6.96
N PHE A 457 -31.34 -36.78 5.86
CA PHE A 457 -32.12 -37.09 4.65
C PHE A 457 -31.64 -38.38 3.97
N ASP A 458 -30.32 -38.59 3.92
CA ASP A 458 -29.73 -39.77 3.27
C ASP A 458 -30.05 -41.06 4.04
N LYS A 459 -30.09 -40.98 5.37
CA LYS A 459 -30.51 -42.11 6.22
C LYS A 459 -31.99 -42.42 6.05
N LEU A 460 -32.85 -41.40 6.02
CA LEU A 460 -34.28 -41.58 5.74
C LEU A 460 -34.50 -42.26 4.38
N LEU A 461 -33.79 -41.82 3.34
CA LEU A 461 -33.91 -42.39 1.99
C LEU A 461 -33.39 -43.83 1.94
N LEU A 462 -32.25 -44.12 2.60
CA LEU A 462 -31.67 -45.45 2.65
C LEU A 462 -32.54 -46.43 3.45
N ASN A 463 -33.10 -45.99 4.59
CA ASN A 463 -34.04 -46.77 5.40
C ASN A 463 -35.34 -47.08 4.63
N ALA A 464 -35.90 -46.08 3.93
CA ALA A 464 -37.10 -46.28 3.13
C ALA A 464 -36.84 -47.28 2.00
N ARG A 465 -35.70 -47.13 1.30
CA ARG A 465 -35.29 -48.04 0.23
C ARG A 465 -35.10 -49.46 0.73
N GLN A 466 -34.44 -49.66 1.87
CA GLN A 466 -34.23 -50.99 2.45
C GLN A 466 -35.55 -51.66 2.82
N LYS A 467 -36.45 -50.93 3.51
CA LYS A 467 -37.76 -51.44 3.91
C LYS A 467 -38.66 -51.75 2.70
N ILE A 468 -38.70 -50.87 1.70
CA ILE A 468 -39.44 -51.12 0.45
C ILE A 468 -38.89 -52.36 -0.26
N ASN A 469 -37.57 -52.52 -0.35
CA ASN A 469 -36.97 -53.70 -0.97
C ASN A 469 -37.31 -55.00 -0.21
N LEU A 470 -37.32 -54.97 1.12
CA LEU A 470 -37.75 -56.11 1.93
C LEU A 470 -39.24 -56.43 1.73
N LEU A 471 -40.10 -55.41 1.64
CA LEU A 471 -41.52 -55.57 1.35
C LEU A 471 -41.73 -56.19 -0.04
N ILE A 472 -41.04 -55.69 -1.07
CA ILE A 472 -41.11 -56.21 -2.44
C ILE A 472 -40.67 -57.69 -2.47
N GLN A 473 -39.58 -58.04 -1.78
CA GLN A 473 -39.10 -59.42 -1.69
C GLN A 473 -40.06 -60.34 -0.93
N ALA A 474 -40.75 -59.84 0.09
CA ALA A 474 -41.76 -60.58 0.83
C ALA A 474 -43.01 -60.83 -0.03
N VAL A 475 -43.48 -59.80 -0.74
CA VAL A 475 -44.61 -59.88 -1.67
C VAL A 475 -44.30 -60.85 -2.83
N SER A 476 -43.07 -60.83 -3.38
CA SER A 476 -42.69 -61.74 -4.47
C SER A 476 -42.64 -63.22 -4.06
N LYS A 477 -42.58 -63.51 -2.76
CA LYS A 477 -42.55 -64.88 -2.20
C LYS A 477 -43.92 -65.30 -1.63
N MET A 478 -44.93 -64.43 -1.69
CA MET A 478 -46.25 -64.70 -1.14
C MET A 478 -47.09 -65.49 -2.16
N GLU A 479 -47.58 -66.67 -1.77
CA GLU A 479 -48.50 -67.45 -2.58
C GLU A 479 -49.90 -66.81 -2.56
N VAL A 480 -50.44 -66.50 -3.74
CA VAL A 480 -51.71 -65.75 -3.88
C VAL A 480 -52.90 -66.72 -3.84
N ASN A 481 -53.45 -66.92 -2.66
CA ASN A 481 -54.72 -67.65 -2.46
C ASN A 481 -55.93 -66.78 -2.85
N ASP A 482 -57.08 -67.41 -3.11
CA ASP A 482 -58.29 -66.70 -3.57
C ASP A 482 -58.80 -65.64 -2.57
N ASP A 483 -58.61 -65.86 -1.26
CA ASP A 483 -58.93 -64.87 -0.21
C ASP A 483 -58.04 -63.63 -0.28
N VAL A 484 -56.75 -63.81 -0.59
CA VAL A 484 -55.80 -62.70 -0.76
C VAL A 484 -56.19 -61.88 -2.00
N ARG A 485 -56.61 -62.55 -3.07
CA ARG A 485 -57.08 -61.90 -4.30
C ARG A 485 -58.37 -61.11 -4.08
N ALA A 486 -59.32 -61.64 -3.31
CA ALA A 486 -60.56 -60.95 -2.96
C ALA A 486 -60.31 -59.71 -2.08
N ASN A 487 -59.46 -59.84 -1.06
CA ASN A 487 -59.07 -58.72 -0.20
C ASN A 487 -58.28 -57.65 -0.96
N ALA A 488 -57.37 -58.04 -1.86
CA ALA A 488 -56.65 -57.09 -2.71
C ALA A 488 -57.59 -56.31 -3.63
N ARG A 489 -58.62 -56.96 -4.21
CA ARG A 489 -59.65 -56.28 -5.01
C ARG A 489 -60.49 -55.29 -4.20
N LEU A 490 -60.91 -55.68 -2.99
CA LEU A 490 -61.63 -54.78 -2.09
C LEU A 490 -60.78 -53.59 -1.67
N PHE A 491 -59.50 -53.81 -1.36
CA PHE A 491 -58.56 -52.76 -1.01
C PHE A 491 -58.32 -51.80 -2.19
N TYR A 492 -58.13 -52.34 -3.40
CA TYR A 492 -57.97 -51.55 -4.62
C TYR A 492 -59.22 -50.71 -4.93
N HIS A 493 -60.42 -51.28 -4.79
CA HIS A 493 -61.67 -50.54 -4.93
C HIS A 493 -61.81 -49.42 -3.88
N ASN A 494 -61.41 -49.66 -2.63
CA ASN A 494 -61.43 -48.64 -1.59
C ASN A 494 -60.43 -47.50 -1.85
N ILE A 495 -59.24 -47.81 -2.39
CA ILE A 495 -58.27 -46.79 -2.83
C ILE A 495 -58.85 -45.96 -3.98
N LEU A 496 -59.41 -46.61 -5.01
CA LEU A 496 -60.04 -45.93 -6.14
C LEU A 496 -61.20 -45.03 -5.69
N ALA A 497 -62.04 -45.51 -4.77
CA ALA A 497 -63.15 -44.73 -4.23
C ALA A 497 -62.67 -43.51 -3.41
N ARG A 498 -61.59 -43.65 -2.64
CA ARG A 498 -60.96 -42.50 -1.93
C ARG A 498 -60.35 -41.50 -2.91
N PHE A 499 -59.56 -41.98 -3.87
CA PHE A 499 -58.94 -41.12 -4.88
C PHE A 499 -59.99 -40.33 -5.68
N MET A 500 -61.08 -40.98 -6.09
CA MET A 500 -62.19 -40.29 -6.76
C MET A 500 -62.87 -39.27 -5.84
N LYS A 501 -62.99 -39.53 -4.53
CA LYS A 501 -63.62 -38.62 -3.56
C LYS A 501 -62.75 -37.40 -3.23
N ASP A 502 -61.43 -37.57 -3.15
CA ASP A 502 -60.50 -36.49 -2.84
C ASP A 502 -60.32 -35.57 -4.06
N ASN A 503 -60.24 -36.12 -5.28
CA ASN A 503 -60.23 -35.30 -6.50
C ASN A 503 -61.56 -34.54 -6.70
N TYR A 504 -62.71 -35.14 -6.36
CA TYR A 504 -64.00 -34.44 -6.40
C TYR A 504 -64.07 -33.26 -5.40
N LYS A 505 -63.33 -33.32 -4.30
CA LYS A 505 -63.25 -32.22 -3.32
C LYS A 505 -62.32 -31.10 -3.78
N GLU A 506 -61.21 -31.43 -4.43
CA GLU A 506 -60.30 -30.40 -4.99
C GLU A 506 -60.94 -29.65 -6.16
N GLU A 507 -61.70 -30.32 -7.04
CA GLU A 507 -62.46 -29.65 -8.11
C GLU A 507 -63.60 -28.78 -7.55
N ALA A 508 -64.34 -29.24 -6.53
CA ALA A 508 -65.41 -28.44 -5.92
C ALA A 508 -64.91 -27.21 -5.13
N VAL A 509 -63.66 -27.23 -4.62
CA VAL A 509 -63.03 -26.08 -3.95
C VAL A 509 -62.41 -25.13 -4.98
N ALA A 510 -61.86 -25.63 -6.09
CA ALA A 510 -61.35 -24.79 -7.19
C ALA A 510 -62.46 -24.04 -7.94
N GLU A 511 -63.67 -24.60 -8.01
CA GLU A 511 -64.86 -23.91 -8.56
C GLU A 511 -65.65 -23.09 -7.52
N GLY A 512 -65.22 -23.09 -6.25
CA GLY A 512 -65.96 -22.50 -5.13
C GLY A 512 -65.08 -21.78 -4.10
N GLY A 513 -64.32 -20.77 -4.53
CA GLY A 513 -63.75 -19.75 -3.63
C GLY A 513 -62.25 -19.55 -3.72
#